data_AF-A0A9W8U734-F1
#
_entry.id   AF-A0A9W8U734-F1
#
_cell.length_a   1.000
_cell.length_b   1.000
_cell.length_c   1.000
_cell.angle_alpha   90.00
_cell.angle_beta   90.00
_cell.angle_gamma   90.00
#
_symmetry.space_group_name_H-M   'P 1'
#
loop_
_entity.id
_entity.type
_entity.pdbx_description
1 polymer ?
#
loop_
_entity_poly.entity_id
_entity_poly.type
_entity_poly.pdbx_seq_one_letter_code
_entity_poly.pdbx_strand_id
1 'polypeptide(L)'
;MRFHLIAALFGAATAIPCYELTSGSIPDGRQEGLGGLDPFDPQGRWDVVEAKDAWIRFQAIYPNQMAKDARVTKTVFEASPGQVRGTIENYNNNDGNNIQLWLPLKTKSLQYGHMLPGNMGPDHEVIEPQSSISNFQRVIVSIILPSAKGKLQEVRPEQPAQGEPTTNLKRAEAVGITGLKGKIDSSDWAYTTGLELRMAMYNIRNEQQKAYRAGRPWDKQSFAWILAEKADGNCMVIDFRNFDEFVVRMPPGARR
;
A
#
# COMPACT_ATOMS: atom_id res chain seq x y z
N MET A 1 -42.03 10.72 15.52
CA MET A 1 -42.24 9.97 14.26
C MET A 1 -40.88 9.49 13.79
N ARG A 2 -40.56 8.20 13.98
CA ARG A 2 -39.27 7.61 13.63
C ARG A 2 -39.33 7.16 12.17
N PHE A 3 -38.43 7.64 11.33
CA PHE A 3 -38.20 7.01 10.03
C PHE A 3 -37.10 5.95 10.20
N HIS A 4 -37.51 4.69 10.08
CA HIS A 4 -36.62 3.58 9.81
C HIS A 4 -36.34 3.57 8.31
N LEU A 5 -35.07 3.57 7.91
CA LEU A 5 -34.67 3.15 6.57
C LEU A 5 -33.99 1.78 6.68
N ILE A 6 -34.77 0.74 6.41
CA ILE A 6 -34.30 -0.59 6.06
C ILE A 6 -33.90 -0.52 4.59
N ALA A 7 -32.66 -0.85 4.28
CA ALA A 7 -32.22 -1.12 2.91
C ALA A 7 -31.81 -2.59 2.82
N ALA A 8 -32.72 -3.40 2.29
CA ALA A 8 -32.42 -4.69 1.68
C ALA A 8 -33.42 -4.90 0.53
N LEU A 9 -33.00 -5.66 -0.50
CA LEU A 9 -33.72 -6.12 -1.71
C LEU A 9 -33.44 -5.23 -2.95
N PHE A 10 -32.76 -5.62 -4.04
CA PHE A 10 -32.27 -6.89 -4.56
C PHE A 10 -30.99 -6.63 -5.41
N GLY A 11 -30.04 -7.58 -5.43
CA GLY A 11 -29.15 -7.74 -6.59
C GLY A 11 -27.82 -6.97 -6.63
N ALA A 12 -27.31 -6.49 -5.49
CA ALA A 12 -25.89 -6.26 -5.24
C ALA A 12 -25.78 -5.88 -3.77
N ALA A 13 -25.19 -6.71 -2.93
CA ALA A 13 -24.57 -6.18 -1.73
C ALA A 13 -23.42 -5.29 -2.23
N THR A 14 -23.71 -4.02 -2.53
CA THR A 14 -22.66 -3.01 -2.58
C THR A 14 -22.20 -2.89 -1.14
N ALA A 15 -21.27 -3.77 -0.75
CA ALA A 15 -20.51 -3.61 0.47
C ALA A 15 -20.12 -2.14 0.51
N ILE A 16 -20.46 -1.44 1.60
CA ILE A 16 -19.95 -0.09 1.85
C ILE A 16 -18.44 -0.26 1.67
N PRO A 17 -17.83 0.36 0.66
CA PRO A 17 -16.42 0.21 0.45
C PRO A 17 -15.75 0.64 1.75
N CYS A 18 -14.79 -0.14 2.25
CA CYS A 18 -14.26 0.09 3.59
C CYS A 18 -13.74 1.54 3.78
N TYR A 19 -13.41 2.23 2.68
CA TYR A 19 -13.06 3.64 2.66
C TYR A 19 -14.18 4.63 3.04
N GLU A 20 -15.46 4.29 2.83
CA GLU A 20 -16.58 5.14 3.25
C GLU A 20 -16.82 5.09 4.77
N LEU A 21 -16.31 4.06 5.46
CA LEU A 21 -16.31 4.01 6.93
C LEU A 21 -15.33 5.04 7.54
N THR A 22 -14.39 5.57 6.74
CA THR A 22 -13.40 6.55 7.16
C THR A 22 -13.80 8.01 6.88
N SER A 23 -14.77 8.25 5.98
CA SER A 23 -15.10 9.59 5.48
C SER A 23 -16.12 10.34 6.33
N GLY A 24 -16.71 9.69 7.33
CA GLY A 24 -17.76 10.24 8.20
C GLY A 24 -17.25 10.96 9.46
N SER A 25 -16.26 11.86 9.39
CA SER A 25 -15.97 12.92 10.39
C SER A 25 -14.58 13.54 10.19
N ILE A 26 -14.48 14.68 9.50
CA ILE A 26 -13.27 15.53 9.59
C ILE A 26 -13.67 17.02 9.70
N PRO A 27 -13.78 17.55 10.93
CA PRO A 27 -13.50 18.97 11.17
C PRO A 27 -12.09 19.25 11.71
N ASP A 28 -11.44 18.35 12.48
CA ASP A 28 -10.30 18.77 13.33
C ASP A 28 -9.07 17.83 13.34
N GLY A 29 -8.89 16.96 12.35
CA GLY A 29 -7.66 16.17 12.22
C GLY A 29 -7.39 15.16 13.36
N ARG A 30 -8.38 14.92 14.22
CA ARG A 30 -8.45 13.73 15.07
C ARG A 30 -9.28 12.70 14.32
N GLN A 31 -8.65 11.61 13.90
CA GLN A 31 -9.38 10.38 13.59
C GLN A 31 -9.95 9.87 14.91
N GLU A 32 -11.16 10.31 15.27
CA GLU A 32 -12.00 9.50 16.15
C GLU A 32 -12.46 8.32 15.30
N GLY A 33 -11.57 7.32 15.20
CA GLY A 33 -11.73 6.16 14.32
C GLY A 33 -13.14 5.60 14.38
N LEU A 34 -13.74 5.41 13.20
CA LEU A 34 -14.96 4.60 13.02
C LEU A 34 -16.12 4.92 13.99
N GLY A 35 -16.25 6.17 14.46
CA GLY A 35 -17.30 6.54 15.43
C GLY A 35 -17.13 5.91 16.82
N GLY A 36 -15.89 5.73 17.28
CA GLY A 36 -15.57 5.12 18.59
C GLY A 36 -15.35 3.61 18.55
N LEU A 37 -15.20 3.01 17.36
CA LEU A 37 -14.76 1.63 17.20
C LEU A 37 -13.24 1.61 17.12
N ASP A 38 -12.59 1.17 18.19
CA ASP A 38 -11.16 0.87 18.18
C ASP A 38 -10.93 -0.38 17.29
N PRO A 39 -10.18 -0.28 16.17
CA PRO A 39 -9.87 -1.43 15.33
C PRO A 39 -9.05 -2.51 16.07
N PHE A 40 -8.46 -2.16 17.21
CA PHE A 40 -7.70 -3.04 18.08
C PHE A 40 -8.45 -3.40 19.36
N ASP A 41 -9.76 -3.17 19.40
CA ASP A 41 -10.62 -3.60 20.50
C ASP A 41 -10.40 -5.11 20.78
N PRO A 42 -10.07 -5.50 22.03
CA PRO A 42 -9.84 -6.89 22.41
C PRO A 42 -11.04 -7.83 22.14
N GLN A 43 -12.22 -7.30 21.82
CA GLN A 43 -13.35 -8.11 21.33
C GLN A 43 -13.11 -8.74 19.94
N GLY A 44 -12.03 -8.37 19.24
CA GLY A 44 -11.59 -9.06 18.01
C GLY A 44 -12.54 -8.89 16.83
N ARG A 45 -13.19 -7.72 16.74
CA ARG A 45 -14.20 -7.42 15.70
C ARG A 45 -13.61 -7.27 14.30
N TRP A 46 -12.29 -7.13 14.18
CA TRP A 46 -11.58 -6.90 12.94
C TRP A 46 -10.54 -7.99 12.70
N ASP A 47 -10.40 -8.41 11.45
CA ASP A 47 -9.22 -9.14 10.98
C ASP A 47 -8.06 -8.13 10.90
N VAL A 48 -7.11 -8.23 11.84
CA VAL A 48 -5.96 -7.31 11.93
C VAL A 48 -4.73 -8.02 11.41
N VAL A 49 -4.12 -7.44 10.39
CA VAL A 49 -2.92 -7.99 9.75
C VAL A 49 -1.81 -6.96 9.77
N GLU A 50 -0.63 -7.38 10.25
CA GLU A 50 0.55 -6.52 10.21
C GLU A 50 0.92 -6.21 8.75
N ALA A 51 1.22 -4.94 8.48
CA ALA A 51 1.72 -4.51 7.17
C ALA A 51 3.07 -5.14 6.81
N LYS A 52 3.81 -5.61 7.82
CA LYS A 52 5.11 -6.25 7.64
C LYS A 52 4.96 -7.49 6.77
N ASP A 53 5.92 -7.68 5.86
CA ASP A 53 5.95 -8.81 4.92
C ASP A 53 4.80 -8.86 3.89
N ALA A 54 3.99 -7.81 3.76
CA ALA A 54 3.06 -7.67 2.65
C ALA A 54 3.78 -7.21 1.37
N TRP A 55 3.21 -7.54 0.21
CA TRP A 55 3.57 -6.91 -1.07
C TRP A 55 2.47 -5.98 -1.53
N ILE A 56 2.85 -4.90 -2.21
CA ILE A 56 1.94 -3.92 -2.78
C ILE A 56 2.18 -3.71 -4.26
N ARG A 57 1.10 -3.31 -4.93
CA ARG A 57 1.12 -2.81 -6.29
C ARG A 57 0.20 -1.61 -6.40
N PHE A 58 0.72 -0.56 -7.03
CA PHE A 58 -0.03 0.64 -7.37
C PHE A 58 -0.54 0.53 -8.81
N GLN A 59 -1.84 0.72 -9.00
CA GLN A 59 -2.46 0.71 -10.33
C GLN A 59 -3.28 1.98 -10.51
N ALA A 60 -2.90 2.80 -11.48
CA ALA A 60 -3.71 3.95 -11.88
C ALA A 60 -5.02 3.47 -12.52
N ILE A 61 -6.12 4.12 -12.16
CA ILE A 61 -7.43 3.93 -12.78
C ILE A 61 -7.44 4.77 -14.06
N TYR A 62 -7.43 4.13 -15.23
CA TYR A 62 -7.45 4.82 -16.51
C TYR A 62 -8.79 5.52 -16.76
N PRO A 63 -8.86 6.51 -17.68
CA PRO A 63 -10.14 7.05 -18.15
C PRO A 63 -11.09 5.90 -18.54
N ASN A 64 -12.35 5.98 -18.10
CA ASN A 64 -13.42 4.98 -18.33
C ASN A 64 -13.27 3.65 -17.56
N GLN A 65 -12.34 3.53 -16.62
CA GLN A 65 -12.30 2.40 -15.68
C GLN A 65 -12.97 2.75 -14.36
N MET A 66 -13.65 1.77 -13.76
CA MET A 66 -14.04 1.81 -12.36
C MET A 66 -12.87 1.38 -11.48
N ALA A 67 -12.91 1.75 -10.19
CA ALA A 67 -11.93 1.31 -9.20
C ALA A 67 -11.73 -0.22 -9.19
N LYS A 68 -12.81 -1.00 -9.28
CA LYS A 68 -12.75 -2.46 -9.29
C LYS A 68 -11.95 -3.04 -10.47
N ASP A 69 -11.92 -2.34 -11.61
CA ASP A 69 -11.24 -2.80 -12.83
C ASP A 69 -9.72 -2.68 -12.70
N ALA A 70 -9.24 -1.82 -11.78
CA ALA A 70 -7.82 -1.65 -11.46
C ALA A 70 -7.32 -2.64 -10.39
N ARG A 71 -8.19 -3.46 -9.79
CA ARG A 71 -7.82 -4.47 -8.79
C ARG A 71 -7.16 -5.67 -9.46
N VAL A 72 -6.09 -6.17 -8.88
CA VAL A 72 -5.49 -7.44 -9.31
C VAL A 72 -6.24 -8.60 -8.66
N THR A 73 -6.88 -9.46 -9.45
CA THR A 73 -7.68 -10.59 -8.94
C THR A 73 -7.07 -11.96 -9.22
N LYS A 74 -5.90 -12.02 -9.87
CA LYS A 74 -5.28 -13.30 -10.23
C LYS A 74 -4.65 -13.98 -9.01
N THR A 75 -4.70 -15.30 -8.99
CA THR A 75 -4.17 -16.13 -7.89
C THR A 75 -2.91 -16.91 -8.26
N VAL A 76 -2.57 -16.95 -9.55
CA VAL A 76 -1.39 -17.65 -10.06
C VAL A 76 -0.39 -16.63 -10.60
N PHE A 77 0.87 -16.81 -10.21
CA PHE A 77 1.99 -16.00 -10.66
C PHE A 77 3.07 -16.89 -11.25
N GLU A 78 3.57 -16.53 -12.43
CA GLU A 78 4.50 -17.34 -13.20
C GLU A 78 5.66 -16.50 -13.72
N ALA A 79 6.09 -15.50 -12.96
CA ALA A 79 7.16 -14.62 -13.39
C ALA A 79 8.44 -15.41 -13.68
N SER A 80 9.07 -15.12 -14.82
CA SER A 80 10.45 -15.52 -15.11
C SER A 80 11.40 -14.33 -14.99
N PRO A 81 12.71 -14.55 -14.73
CA PRO A 81 13.70 -13.46 -14.68
C PRO A 81 13.70 -12.57 -15.93
N GLY A 82 13.55 -13.17 -17.12
CA GLY A 82 13.45 -12.44 -18.39
C GLY A 82 12.19 -11.57 -18.50
N GLN A 83 11.04 -12.05 -18.02
CA GLN A 83 9.80 -11.25 -17.99
C GLN A 83 9.90 -10.09 -16.99
N VAL A 84 10.50 -10.33 -15.83
CA VAL A 84 10.75 -9.28 -14.82
C VAL A 84 11.64 -8.21 -15.41
N ARG A 85 12.76 -8.61 -16.03
CA ARG A 85 13.68 -7.71 -16.72
C ARG A 85 12.98 -6.91 -17.82
N GLY A 86 12.32 -7.59 -18.76
CA GLY A 86 11.63 -6.95 -19.87
C GLY A 86 10.57 -5.95 -19.41
N THR A 87 9.86 -6.25 -18.32
CA THR A 87 8.87 -5.33 -17.73
C THR A 87 9.53 -4.09 -17.11
N ILE A 88 10.65 -4.26 -16.40
CA ILE A 88 11.43 -3.13 -15.83
C ILE A 88 12.01 -2.25 -16.94
N GLU A 89 12.41 -2.83 -18.06
CA GLU A 89 12.97 -2.08 -19.18
C GLU A 89 11.89 -1.39 -20.03
N ASN A 90 10.65 -1.92 -20.05
CA ASN A 90 9.53 -1.43 -20.84
C ASN A 90 8.34 -0.94 -19.98
N TYR A 91 8.52 0.03 -19.09
CA TYR A 91 7.44 0.50 -18.20
C TYR A 91 6.16 0.97 -18.91
N ASN A 92 6.27 1.47 -20.16
CA ASN A 92 5.13 1.94 -20.94
C ASN A 92 4.28 0.80 -21.50
N ASN A 93 4.74 -0.44 -21.38
CA ASN A 93 4.05 -1.64 -21.86
C ASN A 93 3.62 -1.52 -23.33
N ASN A 94 4.52 -1.00 -24.19
CA ASN A 94 4.18 -0.69 -25.59
C ASN A 94 3.61 -1.88 -26.35
N ASP A 95 3.99 -3.11 -25.97
CA ASP A 95 3.59 -4.36 -26.62
C ASP A 95 2.49 -5.12 -25.86
N GLY A 96 1.98 -4.57 -24.75
CA GLY A 96 0.92 -5.18 -23.95
C GLY A 96 1.32 -6.42 -23.13
N ASN A 97 2.60 -6.83 -23.15
CA ASN A 97 3.07 -8.11 -22.63
C ASN A 97 3.68 -8.06 -21.21
N ASN A 98 3.67 -6.89 -20.57
CA ASN A 98 4.26 -6.74 -19.25
C ASN A 98 3.55 -7.58 -18.19
N ILE A 99 4.35 -8.21 -17.32
CA ILE A 99 3.82 -8.88 -16.14
C ILE A 99 3.55 -7.86 -15.03
N GLN A 100 2.80 -8.30 -14.01
CA GLN A 100 2.63 -7.51 -12.81
C GLN A 100 3.88 -7.62 -11.94
N LEU A 101 4.52 -6.48 -11.72
CA LEU A 101 5.58 -6.32 -10.73
C LEU A 101 5.03 -5.87 -9.38
N TRP A 102 5.73 -6.24 -8.33
CA TRP A 102 5.36 -6.06 -6.93
C TRP A 102 6.48 -5.37 -6.18
N LEU A 103 6.10 -4.60 -5.17
CA LEU A 103 7.03 -4.01 -4.22
C LEU A 103 6.76 -4.59 -2.83
N PRO A 104 7.77 -4.83 -1.99
CA PRO A 104 7.52 -5.03 -0.56
C PRO A 104 6.85 -3.78 0.02
N LEU A 105 5.96 -3.91 1.00
CA LEU A 105 5.27 -2.77 1.62
C LEU A 105 6.21 -1.92 2.50
N LYS A 106 7.22 -1.25 1.94
CA LYS A 106 8.26 -0.51 2.68
C LYS A 106 8.21 0.99 2.42
N THR A 107 8.89 1.79 3.25
CA THR A 107 9.03 3.25 3.06
C THR A 107 9.43 3.63 1.63
N LYS A 108 10.45 2.99 1.06
CA LYS A 108 10.90 3.32 -0.32
C LYS A 108 9.84 3.03 -1.38
N SER A 109 9.07 1.96 -1.20
CA SER A 109 7.97 1.57 -2.08
C SER A 109 6.80 2.55 -1.97
N LEU A 110 6.58 3.12 -0.79
CA LEU A 110 5.61 4.19 -0.55
C LEU A 110 6.08 5.54 -1.14
N GLN A 111 7.38 5.84 -1.11
CA GLN A 111 7.96 7.00 -1.82
C GLN A 111 7.79 6.84 -3.33
N TYR A 112 8.13 5.65 -3.87
CA TYR A 112 7.92 5.30 -5.28
C TYR A 112 6.45 5.46 -5.69
N GLY A 113 5.54 5.04 -4.80
CA GLY A 113 4.09 5.09 -4.95
C GLY A 113 3.43 6.47 -4.85
N HIS A 114 4.17 7.54 -4.56
CA HIS A 114 3.61 8.84 -4.13
C HIS A 114 2.73 8.78 -2.86
N MET A 115 2.83 7.73 -2.03
CA MET A 115 2.18 7.68 -0.72
C MET A 115 2.99 8.46 0.32
N LEU A 116 4.31 8.54 0.11
CA LEU A 116 5.24 9.42 0.81
C LEU A 116 5.97 10.33 -0.20
N PRO A 117 6.54 11.47 0.24
CA PRO A 117 7.39 12.30 -0.62
C PRO A 117 8.64 11.55 -1.12
N GLY A 118 9.00 11.70 -2.39
CA GLY A 118 10.23 11.10 -2.95
C GLY A 118 11.51 11.56 -2.24
N ASN A 119 11.55 12.81 -1.78
CA ASN A 119 12.57 13.34 -0.89
C ASN A 119 11.96 13.64 0.48
N MET A 120 12.34 12.88 1.50
CA MET A 120 11.84 13.06 2.87
C MET A 120 12.81 13.82 3.78
N GLY A 121 13.98 14.20 3.28
CA GLY A 121 15.06 14.82 4.04
C GLY A 121 16.40 14.09 3.89
N PRO A 122 17.49 14.64 4.48
CA PRO A 122 18.85 14.12 4.34
C PRO A 122 19.05 12.70 4.89
N ASP A 123 18.19 12.26 5.79
CA ASP A 123 18.28 10.95 6.44
C ASP A 123 17.59 9.82 5.66
N HIS A 124 17.00 10.17 4.52
CA HIS A 124 16.32 9.24 3.63
C HIS A 124 16.94 9.28 2.24
N GLU A 125 17.09 8.11 1.64
CA GLU A 125 17.43 8.02 0.22
C GLU A 125 16.33 8.70 -0.61
N VAL A 126 16.76 9.50 -1.59
CA VAL A 126 15.85 10.12 -2.54
C VAL A 126 15.39 9.06 -3.53
N ILE A 127 14.08 8.81 -3.52
CA ILE A 127 13.43 7.91 -4.48
C ILE A 127 12.69 8.77 -5.49
N GLU A 128 12.96 8.55 -6.78
CA GLU A 128 12.20 9.14 -7.87
C GLU A 128 10.82 8.46 -7.93
N PRO A 129 9.72 9.17 -7.63
CA PRO A 129 8.40 8.58 -7.66
C PRO A 129 7.94 8.30 -9.10
N GLN A 130 7.07 7.29 -9.25
CA GLN A 130 6.54 6.93 -10.56
C GLN A 130 5.47 7.93 -11.01
N SER A 131 5.77 8.70 -12.05
CA SER A 131 4.91 9.80 -12.53
C SER A 131 3.49 9.37 -12.92
N SER A 132 3.32 8.16 -13.45
CA SER A 132 2.02 7.62 -13.85
C SER A 132 1.06 7.36 -12.68
N ILE A 133 1.54 7.37 -11.44
CA ILE A 133 0.74 7.21 -10.21
C ILE A 133 0.75 8.47 -9.33
N SER A 134 1.15 9.61 -9.89
CA SER A 134 1.17 10.91 -9.20
C SER A 134 -0.20 11.39 -8.72
N ASN A 135 -1.27 11.06 -9.45
CA ASN A 135 -2.64 11.30 -9.02
C ASN A 135 -3.13 10.16 -8.12
N PHE A 136 -2.71 10.17 -6.85
CA PHE A 136 -3.05 9.15 -5.85
C PHE A 136 -4.56 8.96 -5.61
N GLN A 137 -5.40 9.96 -5.93
CA GLN A 137 -6.86 9.84 -5.85
C GLN A 137 -7.42 8.85 -6.88
N ARG A 138 -6.66 8.60 -7.96
CA ARG A 138 -7.00 7.66 -9.03
C ARG A 138 -6.09 6.43 -8.99
N VAL A 139 -5.67 6.01 -7.81
CA VAL A 139 -4.81 4.82 -7.64
C VAL A 139 -5.53 3.80 -6.76
N ILE A 140 -5.57 2.57 -7.24
CA ILE A 140 -5.86 1.39 -6.42
C ILE A 140 -4.56 0.77 -5.96
N VAL A 141 -4.52 0.39 -4.70
CA VAL A 141 -3.41 -0.35 -4.11
C VAL A 141 -3.89 -1.77 -3.88
N SER A 142 -3.31 -2.72 -4.63
CA SER A 142 -3.49 -4.15 -4.38
C SER A 142 -2.43 -4.61 -3.41
N ILE A 143 -2.84 -5.37 -2.39
CA ILE A 143 -2.00 -5.85 -1.29
C ILE A 143 -2.07 -7.37 -1.27
N ILE A 144 -0.92 -8.02 -1.41
CA ILE A 144 -0.76 -9.44 -1.07
C ILE A 144 -0.41 -9.50 0.41
N LEU A 145 -1.26 -10.16 1.19
CA LEU A 145 -1.16 -10.26 2.64
C LEU A 145 0.00 -11.18 3.05
N PRO A 146 0.54 -11.02 4.28
CA PRO A 146 1.62 -11.87 4.80
C PRO A 146 1.28 -13.37 4.84
N SER A 147 0.01 -13.74 4.87
CA SER A 147 -0.45 -15.14 4.77
C SER A 147 -0.01 -15.83 3.47
N ALA A 148 0.27 -15.06 2.41
CA ALA A 148 0.80 -15.56 1.15
C ALA A 148 2.34 -15.68 1.12
N LYS A 149 3.07 -15.22 2.15
CA LYS A 149 4.54 -15.19 2.14
C LYS A 149 5.17 -16.56 1.88
N GLY A 150 4.63 -17.61 2.50
CA GLY A 150 5.11 -18.99 2.31
C GLY A 150 4.67 -19.64 1.00
N LYS A 151 3.78 -19.00 0.25
CA LYS A 151 3.18 -19.52 -0.99
C LYS A 151 3.83 -18.93 -2.26
N LEU A 152 4.63 -17.89 -2.09
CA LEU A 152 5.21 -17.10 -3.18
C LEU A 152 6.73 -17.05 -3.09
N GLN A 153 7.36 -17.13 -4.26
CA GLN A 153 8.77 -16.93 -4.46
C GLN A 153 9.01 -15.60 -5.17
N GLU A 154 9.94 -14.79 -4.65
CA GLU A 154 10.44 -13.62 -5.35
C GLU A 154 11.29 -14.01 -6.55
N VAL A 155 11.05 -13.36 -7.69
CA VAL A 155 11.78 -13.57 -8.93
C VAL A 155 12.49 -12.28 -9.29
N ARG A 156 13.82 -12.28 -9.21
CA ARG A 156 14.67 -11.16 -9.58
C ARG A 156 14.82 -11.06 -11.10
N PRO A 157 15.05 -9.85 -11.66
CA PRO A 157 15.33 -9.71 -13.09
C PRO A 157 16.58 -10.49 -13.48
N GLU A 158 16.59 -10.94 -14.73
CA GLU A 158 17.81 -11.43 -15.37
C GLU A 158 18.91 -10.37 -15.33
N GLN A 159 20.15 -10.81 -15.15
CA GLN A 159 21.29 -9.89 -15.06
C GLN A 159 21.57 -9.23 -16.41
N PRO A 160 21.97 -7.94 -16.41
CA PRO A 160 22.40 -7.25 -17.62
C PRO A 160 23.67 -7.90 -18.17
N ALA A 161 23.76 -8.02 -19.50
CA ALA A 161 25.01 -8.39 -20.14
C ALA A 161 26.04 -7.25 -19.98
N GLN A 162 27.32 -7.60 -20.13
CA GLN A 162 28.40 -6.62 -19.98
C GLN A 162 28.23 -5.46 -20.97
N GLY A 163 28.20 -4.23 -20.46
CA GLY A 163 28.05 -3.01 -21.25
C GLY A 163 26.60 -2.57 -21.50
N GLU A 164 25.60 -3.34 -21.07
CA GLU A 164 24.20 -2.92 -21.19
C GLU A 164 23.84 -1.81 -20.19
N PRO A 165 22.98 -0.84 -20.57
CA PRO A 165 22.48 0.16 -19.64
C PRO A 165 21.69 -0.47 -18.49
N THR A 166 22.03 -0.09 -17.24
CA THR A 166 21.42 -0.68 -16.02
C THR A 166 20.55 0.29 -15.23
N THR A 167 20.26 1.48 -15.76
CA THR A 167 19.56 2.55 -15.02
C THR A 167 18.20 2.10 -14.47
N ASN A 168 17.37 1.45 -15.30
CA ASN A 168 16.04 0.99 -14.88
C ASN A 168 16.14 -0.16 -13.87
N LEU A 169 17.10 -1.08 -14.06
CA LEU A 169 17.36 -2.17 -13.12
C LEU A 169 17.81 -1.66 -11.75
N LYS A 170 18.73 -0.69 -11.70
CA LYS A 170 19.16 -0.05 -10.45
C LYS A 170 18.02 0.68 -9.74
N ARG A 171 17.18 1.41 -10.49
CA ARG A 171 16.00 2.08 -9.94
C ARG A 171 15.00 1.07 -9.36
N ALA A 172 14.75 -0.03 -10.07
CA ALA A 172 13.88 -1.10 -9.62
C ALA A 172 14.41 -1.78 -8.34
N GLU A 173 15.72 -2.08 -8.31
CA GLU A 173 16.39 -2.66 -7.15
C GLU A 173 16.31 -1.75 -5.92
N ALA A 174 16.50 -0.43 -6.10
CA ALA A 174 16.49 0.54 -4.99
C ALA A 174 15.18 0.51 -4.17
N VAL A 175 14.05 0.20 -4.82
CA VAL A 175 12.72 0.14 -4.19
C VAL A 175 12.20 -1.29 -4.00
N GLY A 176 12.98 -2.30 -4.36
CA GLY A 176 12.66 -3.72 -4.21
C GLY A 176 11.61 -4.25 -5.21
N ILE A 177 11.52 -3.68 -6.41
CA ILE A 177 10.64 -4.19 -7.46
C ILE A 177 11.03 -5.63 -7.83
N THR A 178 10.05 -6.53 -7.80
CA THR A 178 10.25 -7.95 -8.09
C THR A 178 9.07 -8.56 -8.86
N GLY A 179 9.30 -9.69 -9.52
CA GLY A 179 8.25 -10.58 -9.96
C GLY A 179 7.91 -11.59 -8.86
N LEU A 180 6.76 -12.23 -8.97
CA LEU A 180 6.34 -13.29 -8.05
C LEU A 180 6.08 -14.58 -8.82
N LYS A 181 6.35 -15.72 -8.18
CA LYS A 181 6.04 -17.05 -8.70
C LYS A 181 5.37 -17.89 -7.62
N GLY A 182 4.28 -18.57 -7.95
CA GLY A 182 3.53 -19.40 -7.01
C GLY A 182 2.03 -19.22 -7.15
N LYS A 183 1.29 -19.78 -6.19
CA LYS A 183 -0.18 -19.73 -6.17
C LYS A 183 -0.66 -19.34 -4.78
N ILE A 184 -1.58 -18.39 -4.72
CA ILE A 184 -2.21 -17.90 -3.50
C ILE A 184 -3.72 -18.08 -3.57
N ASP A 185 -4.40 -17.87 -2.46
CA ASP A 185 -5.86 -17.92 -2.38
C ASP A 185 -6.45 -16.51 -2.46
N SER A 186 -7.76 -16.41 -2.74
CA SER A 186 -8.45 -15.11 -2.73
C SER A 186 -8.37 -14.43 -1.36
N SER A 187 -8.31 -15.20 -0.28
CA SER A 187 -8.17 -14.70 1.09
C SER A 187 -6.83 -14.03 1.39
N ASP A 188 -5.82 -14.21 0.52
CA ASP A 188 -4.50 -13.60 0.66
C ASP A 188 -4.42 -12.20 0.03
N TRP A 189 -5.54 -11.66 -0.43
CA TRP A 189 -5.64 -10.36 -1.08
C TRP A 189 -6.41 -9.34 -0.24
N ALA A 190 -5.92 -8.11 -0.29
CA ALA A 190 -6.68 -6.95 0.14
C ALA A 190 -6.47 -5.76 -0.81
N TYR A 191 -7.39 -4.81 -0.78
CA TYR A 191 -7.37 -3.62 -1.61
C TYR A 191 -7.65 -2.38 -0.76
N THR A 192 -6.93 -1.30 -1.04
CA THR A 192 -7.19 0.04 -0.49
C THR A 192 -7.02 1.07 -1.61
N THR A 193 -7.31 2.33 -1.31
CA THR A 193 -7.08 3.44 -2.24
C THR A 193 -5.74 4.12 -1.97
N GLY A 194 -5.16 4.73 -3.01
CA GLY A 194 -3.99 5.57 -2.86
C GLY A 194 -4.24 6.79 -1.97
N LEU A 195 -5.48 7.30 -1.93
CA LEU A 195 -5.88 8.38 -1.04
C LEU A 195 -5.78 7.99 0.44
N GLU A 196 -6.41 6.88 0.84
CA GLU A 196 -6.38 6.42 2.22
C GLU A 196 -4.97 6.08 2.69
N LEU A 197 -4.24 5.32 1.87
CA LEU A 197 -2.87 4.96 2.19
C LEU A 197 -2.01 6.21 2.35
N ARG A 198 -2.09 7.19 1.43
CA ARG A 198 -1.36 8.46 1.55
C ARG A 198 -1.73 9.25 2.79
N MET A 199 -3.02 9.29 3.17
CA MET A 199 -3.45 10.01 4.37
C MET A 199 -2.93 9.35 5.64
N ALA A 200 -2.97 8.01 5.75
CA ALA A 200 -2.35 7.30 6.85
C ALA A 200 -0.84 7.55 6.90
N MET A 201 -0.16 7.52 5.75
CA MET A 201 1.28 7.79 5.67
C MET A 201 1.63 9.20 6.13
N TYR A 202 0.82 10.17 5.74
CA TYR A 202 0.96 11.56 6.15
C TYR A 202 0.80 11.73 7.66
N ASN A 203 -0.23 11.11 8.25
CA ASN A 203 -0.48 11.17 9.69
C ASN A 203 0.67 10.53 10.49
N ILE A 204 1.12 9.35 10.06
CA ILE A 204 2.23 8.63 10.69
C ILE A 204 3.52 9.45 10.65
N ARG A 205 3.89 9.96 9.47
CA ARG A 205 5.07 10.81 9.31
C ARG A 205 5.00 12.06 10.17
N ASN A 206 3.86 12.74 10.20
CA ASN A 206 3.68 13.97 10.96
C ASN A 206 3.80 13.73 12.47
N GLU A 207 3.18 12.68 12.98
CA GLU A 207 3.24 12.37 14.41
C GLU A 207 4.65 11.94 14.83
N GLN A 208 5.34 11.13 14.02
CA GLN A 208 6.74 10.80 14.26
C GLN A 208 7.65 12.06 14.29
N GLN A 209 7.42 13.02 13.38
CA GLN A 209 8.14 14.30 13.39
C GLN A 209 7.84 15.13 14.64
N LYS A 210 6.57 15.22 15.06
CA LYS A 210 6.17 15.94 16.28
C LYS A 210 6.76 15.29 17.54
N ALA A 211 6.65 13.97 17.64
CA ALA A 211 7.17 13.19 18.75
C ALA A 211 8.69 13.35 18.89
N TYR A 212 9.41 13.28 17.78
CA TYR A 212 10.85 13.55 17.75
C TYR A 212 11.19 14.95 18.27
N ARG A 213 10.55 16.00 17.72
CA ARG A 213 10.82 17.40 18.15
C ARG A 213 10.50 17.64 19.62
N ALA A 214 9.53 16.90 20.15
CA ALA A 214 9.11 16.98 21.55
C ALA A 214 9.85 16.01 22.48
N GLY A 215 10.80 15.21 21.97
CA GLY A 215 11.56 14.25 22.78
C GLY A 215 10.71 13.15 23.42
N ARG A 216 9.59 12.77 22.79
CA ARG A 216 8.65 11.76 23.31
C ARG A 216 8.50 10.58 22.35
N PRO A 217 8.05 9.40 22.82
CA PRO A 217 7.55 8.36 21.94
C PRO A 217 6.40 8.90 21.06
N TRP A 218 6.32 8.41 19.83
CA TRP A 218 5.20 8.73 18.95
C TRP A 218 3.99 7.88 19.31
N ASP A 219 2.79 8.47 19.24
CA ASP A 219 1.55 7.76 19.54
C ASP A 219 1.19 6.86 18.37
N LYS A 220 1.41 5.55 18.48
CA LYS A 220 1.11 4.62 17.38
C LYS A 220 -0.36 4.20 17.32
N GLN A 221 -1.10 4.31 18.43
CA GLN A 221 -2.36 3.59 18.59
C GLN A 221 -3.50 4.23 17.81
N SER A 222 -3.47 5.56 17.69
CA SER A 222 -4.62 6.32 17.22
C SER A 222 -4.80 6.33 15.69
N PHE A 223 -3.73 6.13 14.91
CA PHE A 223 -3.80 6.37 13.45
C PHE A 223 -2.84 5.51 12.61
N ALA A 224 -2.04 4.62 13.20
CA ALA A 224 -1.04 3.85 12.45
C ALA A 224 -1.64 2.60 11.79
N TRP A 225 -2.73 2.77 11.03
CA TRP A 225 -3.47 1.70 10.38
C TRP A 225 -4.31 2.24 9.21
N ILE A 226 -4.76 1.34 8.34
CA ILE A 226 -5.78 1.62 7.31
C ILE A 226 -6.82 0.51 7.28
N LEU A 227 -7.99 0.81 6.71
CA LEU A 227 -8.91 -0.21 6.26
C LEU A 227 -8.52 -0.71 4.87
N ALA A 228 -8.71 -2.00 4.67
CA ALA A 228 -8.61 -2.63 3.37
C ALA A 228 -9.80 -3.58 3.16
N GLU A 229 -10.20 -3.74 1.92
CA GLU A 229 -11.24 -4.68 1.50
C GLU A 229 -10.58 -5.97 1.02
N LYS A 230 -10.91 -7.10 1.64
CA LYS A 230 -10.49 -8.43 1.16
C LYS A 230 -11.17 -8.77 -0.16
N ALA A 231 -10.64 -9.74 -0.90
CA ALA A 231 -11.25 -10.14 -2.18
C ALA A 231 -12.66 -10.75 -2.05
N ASP A 232 -13.05 -11.20 -0.86
CA ASP A 232 -14.41 -11.66 -0.55
C ASP A 232 -15.37 -10.52 -0.15
N GLY A 233 -14.89 -9.27 -0.13
CA GLY A 233 -15.66 -8.08 0.24
C GLY A 233 -15.65 -7.74 1.73
N ASN A 234 -15.00 -8.54 2.59
CA ASN A 234 -14.90 -8.25 4.02
C ASN A 234 -13.88 -7.14 4.29
N CYS A 235 -14.17 -6.28 5.26
CA CYS A 235 -13.22 -5.27 5.71
C CYS A 235 -12.21 -5.84 6.70
N MET A 236 -10.97 -5.39 6.59
CA MET A 236 -9.87 -5.74 7.48
C MET A 236 -9.02 -4.52 7.80
N VAL A 237 -8.15 -4.66 8.80
CA VAL A 237 -7.23 -3.62 9.24
C VAL A 237 -5.81 -4.02 8.85
N ILE A 238 -5.12 -3.12 8.16
CA ILE A 238 -3.68 -3.23 7.92
C ILE A 238 -2.97 -2.37 8.98
N ASP A 239 -2.24 -3.03 9.88
CA ASP A 239 -1.58 -2.44 11.05
C ASP A 239 -0.12 -2.05 10.74
N PHE A 240 0.20 -0.77 10.91
CA PHE A 240 1.55 -0.22 10.71
C PHE A 240 2.33 0.01 12.02
N ARG A 241 1.79 -0.32 13.21
CA ARG A 241 2.40 -0.02 14.52
C ARG A 241 3.74 -0.73 14.75
N ASN A 242 3.87 -1.97 14.26
CA ASN A 242 5.03 -2.85 14.45
C ASN A 242 6.01 -2.86 13.26
N PHE A 243 5.93 -1.85 12.39
CA PHE A 243 6.73 -1.83 11.17
C PHE A 243 8.00 -0.99 11.35
N ASP A 244 9.11 -1.64 11.69
CA ASP A 244 10.40 -0.98 12.00
C ASP A 244 11.02 -0.19 10.82
N GLU A 245 10.68 -0.55 9.59
CA GLU A 245 11.10 0.13 8.36
C GLU A 245 10.10 1.23 7.90
N PHE A 246 9.07 1.56 8.69
CA PHE A 246 7.96 2.43 8.31
C PHE A 246 8.08 3.82 8.90
N VAL A 247 8.85 4.67 8.21
CA VAL A 247 9.25 6.01 8.65
C VAL A 247 9.71 5.96 10.12
N VAL A 248 10.98 5.70 10.37
CA VAL A 248 11.98 6.76 10.49
C VAL A 248 13.37 6.11 10.49
N ARG A 249 14.37 6.75 9.86
CA ARG A 249 15.69 6.95 10.49
C ARG A 249 15.93 8.45 10.69
N MET A 250 16.23 8.88 11.92
CA MET A 250 16.65 10.25 12.28
C MET A 250 17.76 10.14 13.36
N PRO A 251 19.06 10.49 13.09
CA PRO A 251 19.79 11.60 13.78
C PRO A 251 21.02 12.17 12.97
N PRO A 252 21.81 13.22 13.39
CA PRO A 252 21.74 14.06 14.58
C PRO A 252 21.48 15.56 14.31
N GLY A 253 20.55 16.10 15.09
CA GLY A 253 20.47 17.51 15.46
C GLY A 253 20.58 17.68 16.98
N ALA A 254 21.60 17.07 17.59
CA ALA A 254 22.09 17.49 18.90
C ALA A 254 22.88 18.80 18.75
N ARG A 255 22.16 19.88 18.45
CA ARG A 255 22.60 21.26 18.70
C ARG A 255 21.36 21.90 19.32
N ARG A 256 21.26 21.74 20.64
CA ARG A 256 21.55 22.82 21.60
C ARG A 256 20.73 24.05 21.26
#